data_AF-A0A7X4FF78-F1
#
_entry.id   AF-A0A7X4FF78-F1
#
_cell.length_a   1.000
_cell.length_b   1.000
_cell.length_c   1.000
_cell.angle_alpha   90.00
_cell.angle_beta   90.00
_cell.angle_gamma   90.00
#
_symmetry.space_group_name_H-M   'P 1'
#
loop_
_entity.id
_entity.type
_entity.pdbx_description
1 polymer ?
#
loop_
_entity_poly.entity_id
_entity_poly.type
_entity_poly.pdbx_seq_one_letter_code
_entity_poly.pdbx_strand_id
1 'polypeptide(L)'
;WSPDGKWIAHWEGVEMIHMSKFTGRQDRERDKLIGETWNVWVVDSDGNNKRKAGRGDDPTWSPDGFVTRAFPDPKKGGPKIMVETRSGWKELPIVPPKTPRYGRFAWKP
;
A
#
# COMPACT_ATOMS: atom_id res chain seq x y z
N TRP A 1 6.88 -8.06 -8.02
CA TRP A 1 7.96 -9.03 -7.80
C TRP A 1 9.07 -8.37 -6.98
N SER A 2 9.64 -9.08 -6.02
CA SER A 2 10.88 -8.68 -5.34
C SER A 2 12.06 -8.68 -6.32
N PRO A 3 13.16 -7.96 -6.01
CA PRO A 3 14.31 -7.87 -6.92
C PRO A 3 14.96 -9.24 -7.20
N ASP A 4 14.88 -10.16 -6.25
CA ASP A 4 15.38 -11.54 -6.37
C ASP A 4 14.36 -12.51 -7.00
N GLY A 5 13.17 -12.03 -7.35
CA GLY A 5 12.10 -12.81 -7.96
C GLY A 5 11.38 -13.80 -7.03
N LYS A 6 11.73 -13.88 -5.74
CA LYS A 6 11.18 -14.89 -4.81
C LYS A 6 9.80 -14.54 -4.27
N TRP A 7 9.41 -13.27 -4.32
CA TRP A 7 8.19 -12.80 -3.68
C TRP A 7 7.36 -11.93 -4.61
N ILE A 8 6.05 -12.05 -4.49
CA ILE A 8 5.07 -11.16 -5.09
C ILE A 8 4.44 -10.36 -3.96
N ALA A 9 4.42 -9.03 -4.11
CA ALA A 9 3.58 -8.18 -3.29
C ALA A 9 2.40 -7.71 -4.13
N HIS A 10 1.20 -7.74 -3.57
CA HIS A 10 0.00 -7.30 -4.25
C HIS A 10 -0.98 -6.66 -3.27
N TRP A 11 -1.84 -5.81 -3.81
CA TRP A 11 -2.96 -5.24 -3.07
C TRP A 11 -4.17 -6.19 -3.15
N GLU A 12 -4.92 -6.27 -2.07
CA GLU A 12 -6.26 -6.84 -2.03
C GLU A 12 -7.21 -5.84 -1.39
N GLY A 13 -8.37 -5.64 -2.01
CA GLY A 13 -9.40 -4.78 -1.50
C GLY A 13 -10.54 -4.54 -2.49
N VAL A 14 -11.58 -3.87 -2.01
CA VAL A 14 -12.66 -3.36 -2.87
C VAL A 14 -12.27 -1.98 -3.36
N GLU A 15 -12.28 -1.79 -4.68
CA GLU A 15 -11.90 -0.53 -5.32
C GLU A 15 -12.71 0.67 -4.80
N MET A 16 -12.03 1.82 -4.65
CA MET A 16 -12.65 3.02 -4.09
C MET A 16 -13.85 3.53 -4.90
N ILE A 17 -13.93 3.17 -6.18
CA ILE A 17 -15.05 3.54 -7.08
C ILE A 17 -16.40 3.03 -6.57
N HIS A 18 -16.40 2.08 -5.64
CA HIS A 18 -17.61 1.58 -5.00
C HIS A 18 -18.06 2.44 -3.82
N MET A 19 -17.28 3.41 -3.35
CA MET A 19 -17.63 4.27 -2.21
C MET A 19 -18.72 5.30 -2.54
N SER A 20 -19.34 5.87 -1.51
CA SER A 20 -20.44 6.85 -1.62
C SER A 20 -20.08 8.03 -2.53
N LYS A 21 -18.83 8.51 -2.45
CA LYS A 21 -18.30 9.63 -3.25
C LYS A 21 -18.43 9.41 -4.76
N PHE A 22 -18.37 8.16 -5.21
CA PHE A 22 -18.34 7.81 -6.63
C PHE A 22 -19.65 7.20 -7.13
N THR A 23 -20.51 6.74 -6.21
CA THR A 23 -21.76 6.04 -6.55
C THR A 23 -23.01 6.89 -6.36
N GLY A 24 -22.92 8.04 -5.68
CA GLY A 24 -24.08 8.88 -5.35
C GLY A 24 -24.99 8.33 -4.25
N ARG A 25 -24.78 7.08 -3.82
CA ARG A 25 -25.44 6.47 -2.66
C ARG A 25 -24.67 6.83 -1.40
N GLN A 26 -25.30 7.52 -0.45
CA GLN A 26 -24.68 7.77 0.85
C GLN A 26 -24.80 6.56 1.77
N ASP A 27 -23.67 5.94 2.10
CA ASP A 27 -23.60 4.77 2.98
C ASP A 27 -22.24 4.74 3.71
N ARG A 28 -22.21 5.35 4.91
CA ARG A 28 -20.96 5.49 5.68
C ARG A 28 -20.41 4.17 6.19
N GLU A 29 -21.29 3.24 6.57
CA GLU A 29 -20.87 1.92 7.05
C GLU A 29 -20.25 1.12 5.91
N ARG A 30 -20.85 1.15 4.70
CA ARG A 30 -20.26 0.53 3.52
C ARG A 30 -18.90 1.13 3.17
N ASP A 31 -18.76 2.45 3.22
CA ASP A 31 -17.47 3.11 2.95
C ASP A 31 -16.38 2.69 3.94
N LYS A 32 -16.74 2.55 5.23
CA LYS A 32 -15.85 2.04 6.26
C LYS A 32 -15.43 0.60 5.96
N LEU A 33 -16.38 -0.29 5.66
CA LEU A 33 -16.10 -1.68 5.32
C LEU A 33 -15.19 -1.79 4.08
N ILE A 34 -15.44 -0.99 3.03
CA ILE A 34 -14.56 -0.92 1.84
C ILE A 34 -13.14 -0.53 2.27
N GLY A 35 -12.98 0.54 3.05
CA GLY A 35 -11.67 1.01 3.50
C GLY A 35 -10.91 0.04 4.41
N GLU A 36 -11.61 -0.86 5.11
CA GLU A 36 -11.03 -1.93 5.92
C GLU A 36 -10.46 -3.09 5.07
N THR A 37 -10.94 -3.25 3.84
CA THR A 37 -10.45 -4.30 2.94
C THR A 37 -9.05 -4.03 2.37
N TRP A 38 -8.62 -2.76 2.31
CA TRP A 38 -7.38 -2.35 1.63
C TRP A 38 -6.12 -2.80 2.35
N ASN A 39 -5.53 -3.89 1.87
CA ASN A 39 -4.37 -4.50 2.47
C ASN A 39 -3.34 -4.92 1.42
N VAL A 40 -2.08 -4.77 1.79
CA VAL A 40 -0.96 -5.36 1.06
C VAL A 40 -0.69 -6.76 1.59
N TRP A 41 -0.51 -7.67 0.66
CA TRP A 41 -0.13 -9.06 0.89
C TRP A 41 1.18 -9.37 0.21
N VAL A 42 1.94 -10.27 0.81
CA VAL A 42 3.17 -10.83 0.25
C VAL A 42 3.00 -12.34 0.16
N VAL A 43 3.39 -12.91 -0.96
CA VAL A 43 3.29 -14.35 -1.24
C VAL A 43 4.57 -14.79 -1.96
N ASP A 44 4.94 -16.05 -1.78
CA ASP A 44 6.04 -16.63 -2.55
C ASP A 44 5.70 -16.61 -4.06
N SER A 45 6.73 -16.59 -4.88
CA SER A 45 6.70 -16.73 -6.33
C SER A 45 5.88 -17.93 -6.83
N ASP A 46 5.80 -19.01 -6.04
CA ASP A 46 5.02 -20.21 -6.34
C ASP A 46 3.55 -20.14 -5.86
N GLY A 47 3.17 -19.04 -5.19
CA GLY A 47 1.83 -18.83 -4.63
C GLY A 47 1.64 -19.33 -3.20
N ASN A 48 2.63 -19.99 -2.60
CA ASN A 48 2.57 -20.46 -1.22
C ASN A 48 2.98 -19.38 -0.21
N ASN A 49 2.81 -19.66 1.08
CA ASN A 49 3.26 -18.80 2.19
C ASN A 49 2.72 -17.35 2.14
N LYS A 50 1.49 -17.18 1.66
CA LYS A 50 0.81 -15.88 1.64
C LYS A 50 0.67 -15.32 3.06
N ARG A 51 1.14 -14.09 3.28
CA ARG A 51 1.04 -13.37 4.55
C ARG A 51 0.55 -11.94 4.36
N LYS A 52 -0.18 -11.45 5.35
CA LYS A 52 -0.64 -10.06 5.39
C LYS A 52 0.54 -9.18 5.77
N ALA A 53 0.96 -8.29 4.88
CA ALA A 53 1.96 -7.27 5.23
C ALA A 53 1.33 -6.19 6.11
N GLY A 54 0.11 -5.77 5.78
CA GLY A 54 -0.70 -4.84 6.58
C GLY A 54 -1.60 -3.94 5.74
N ARG A 55 -2.29 -2.99 6.39
CA ARG A 55 -3.13 -2.00 5.73
C ARG A 55 -2.29 -1.10 4.81
N GLY A 56 -2.77 -0.88 3.59
CA GLY A 56 -2.14 0.00 2.62
C GLY A 56 -2.45 -0.40 1.19
N ASP A 57 -1.78 0.28 0.28
CA ASP A 57 -1.95 0.19 -1.17
C ASP A 57 -0.60 0.35 -1.88
N ASP A 58 -0.60 0.17 -3.21
CA ASP A 58 0.52 0.35 -4.13
C ASP A 58 1.84 -0.24 -3.61
N PRO A 59 1.90 -1.57 -3.34
CA PRO A 59 3.13 -2.16 -2.85
C PRO A 59 4.23 -2.11 -3.91
N THR A 60 5.43 -1.77 -3.47
CA THR A 60 6.66 -1.85 -4.27
C THR A 60 7.76 -2.52 -3.45
N TRP A 61 8.86 -2.84 -4.09
CA TRP A 61 10.03 -3.43 -3.46
C TRP A 61 11.22 -2.49 -3.60
N SER A 62 11.93 -2.30 -2.51
CA SER A 62 13.23 -1.62 -2.52
C SER A 62 14.30 -2.49 -3.20
N PRO A 63 15.42 -1.90 -3.66
CA PRO A 63 16.51 -2.65 -4.28
C PRO A 63 17.12 -3.72 -3.36
N ASP A 64 17.06 -3.53 -2.04
CA ASP A 64 17.51 -4.47 -1.02
C ASP A 64 16.44 -5.51 -0.63
N GLY A 65 15.29 -5.53 -1.29
CA GLY A 65 14.27 -6.57 -1.16
C GLY A 65 13.29 -6.38 0.00
N PHE A 66 13.09 -5.15 0.48
CA PHE A 66 12.04 -4.83 1.44
C PHE A 66 10.76 -4.35 0.75
N VAL A 67 9.63 -4.90 1.18
CA VAL A 67 8.32 -4.49 0.68
C VAL A 67 7.90 -3.16 1.31
N THR A 68 7.23 -2.32 0.52
CA THR A 68 6.57 -1.11 0.99
C THR A 68 5.06 -1.18 0.86
N ARG A 69 4.39 -0.29 1.57
CA ARG A 69 2.96 0.01 1.42
C ARG A 69 2.74 1.49 1.63
N ALA A 70 1.76 2.07 0.94
CA ALA A 70 1.34 3.45 1.13
C ALA A 70 -0.10 3.53 1.62
N PHE A 71 -0.43 4.63 2.27
CA PHE A 71 -1.82 4.97 2.59
C PHE A 71 -1.96 6.49 2.72
N PRO A 72 -3.15 7.03 2.46
CA PRO A 72 -3.41 8.46 2.68
C PRO A 72 -3.14 8.87 4.13
N ASP A 73 -2.39 9.96 4.30
CA ASP A 73 -2.21 10.66 5.57
C ASP A 73 -2.81 12.07 5.46
N PRO A 74 -4.07 12.26 5.89
CA PRO A 74 -4.74 13.55 5.85
C PRO A 74 -4.00 14.67 6.59
N LYS A 75 -3.22 14.33 7.62
CA LYS A 75 -2.45 15.33 8.39
C LYS A 75 -1.25 15.86 7.60
N LYS A 76 -0.69 15.04 6.70
CA LYS A 76 0.45 15.42 5.85
C LYS A 76 0.02 16.00 4.50
N GLY A 77 -1.25 15.82 4.12
CA GLY A 77 -1.74 16.20 2.79
C GLY A 77 -1.11 15.36 1.66
N GLY A 78 -0.62 14.16 1.97
CA GLY A 78 0.09 13.26 1.06
C GLY A 78 0.06 11.81 1.58
N PRO A 79 0.79 10.87 0.98
CA PRO A 79 0.86 9.51 1.48
C PRO A 79 1.75 9.44 2.73
N LYS A 80 1.48 8.44 3.55
CA LYS A 80 2.47 7.85 4.44
C LYS A 80 2.96 6.56 3.80
N ILE A 81 4.27 6.45 3.62
CA ILE A 81 4.93 5.27 3.05
C ILE A 81 5.62 4.52 4.18
N MET A 82 5.36 3.22 4.26
CA MET A 82 5.99 2.32 5.23
C MET A 82 6.80 1.27 4.50
N VAL A 83 7.95 0.89 5.05
CA VAL A 83 8.83 -0.19 4.57
C VAL A 83 9.03 -1.25 5.65
N GLU A 84 8.96 -2.52 5.27
CA GLU A 84 9.22 -3.65 6.18
C GLU A 84 10.71 -3.97 6.22
N THR A 85 11.44 -3.38 7.17
CA THR A 85 12.87 -3.68 7.34
C THR A 85 13.08 -4.90 8.22
N ARG A 86 14.32 -5.38 8.32
CA ARG A 86 14.71 -6.41 9.31
C ARG A 86 14.40 -6.02 10.77
N SER A 87 14.38 -4.73 11.08
CA SER A 87 14.03 -4.20 12.40
C SER A 87 12.52 -3.92 12.57
N GLY A 88 11.70 -4.39 11.63
CA GLY A 88 10.28 -4.11 11.55
C GLY A 88 9.94 -2.90 10.68
N TRP A 89 8.71 -2.42 10.80
CA TRP A 89 8.16 -1.37 9.95
C TRP A 89 8.72 0.01 10.27
N LYS A 90 9.19 0.71 9.24
CA LYS A 90 9.67 2.10 9.33
C LYS A 90 8.95 2.99 8.34
N GLU A 91 8.79 4.25 8.69
CA GLU A 91 8.25 5.25 7.78
C GLU A 91 9.35 5.77 6.86
N LEU A 92 9.06 5.90 5.57
CA LEU A 92 9.97 6.48 4.58
C LEU A 92 9.58 7.94 4.27
N PRO A 93 10.58 8.83 4.11
CA PRO A 93 10.31 10.15 3.58
C PRO A 93 9.93 10.07 2.09
N ILE A 94 9.11 11.01 1.64
CA ILE A 94 8.80 11.20 0.21
C ILE A 94 9.61 12.38 -0.29
N VAL A 95 10.20 12.22 -1.46
CA VAL A 95 10.98 13.26 -2.14
C VAL A 95 10.35 13.53 -3.50
N PRO A 96 9.90 14.77 -3.78
CA PRO A 96 9.93 15.94 -2.90
C PRO A 96 8.89 15.84 -1.75
N PRO A 97 9.15 16.50 -0.60
CA PRO A 97 8.21 16.52 0.51
C PRO A 97 6.91 17.25 0.15
N LYS A 98 5.83 16.99 0.89
CA LYS A 98 4.49 17.59 0.70
C LYS A 98 3.89 17.37 -0.70
N THR A 99 4.17 16.23 -1.33
CA THR A 99 3.59 15.87 -2.62
C THR A 99 2.08 15.63 -2.48
N PRO A 100 1.20 16.52 -2.99
CA PRO A 100 -0.23 16.46 -2.73
C PRO A 100 -0.98 15.53 -3.69
N ARG A 101 -0.41 15.30 -4.87
CA ARG A 101 -0.88 14.33 -5.85
C ARG A 101 0.17 13.25 -5.95
N TYR A 102 -0.09 12.13 -5.30
CA TYR A 102 0.73 10.94 -5.39
C TYR A 102 -0.09 9.84 -6.03
N GLY A 103 0.61 8.95 -6.72
CA GLY A 103 0.09 7.65 -7.12
C GLY A 103 1.12 6.62 -6.71
N ARG A 104 1.57 5.84 -7.68
CA ARG A 104 2.67 4.90 -7.50
C ARG A 104 4.00 5.62 -7.33
N PHE A 105 4.78 5.18 -6.36
CA PHE A 105 6.15 5.63 -6.13
C PHE A 105 7.12 4.51 -6.53
N ALA A 106 8.33 4.92 -6.90
CA ALA A 106 9.40 4.03 -7.28
C ALA A 106 10.65 4.35 -6.47
N TRP A 107 11.48 3.32 -6.27
CA TRP A 107 12.77 3.49 -5.67
C TRP A 107 13.75 4.07 -6.67
N LYS A 108 14.53 5.06 -6.24
CA LYS A 108 15.68 5.53 -6.99
C LYS A 108 16.87 4.60 -6.65
N PRO A 109 17.56 4.02 -7.65
CA PRO A 109 18.80 3.30 -7.44
C PRO A 109 19.89 4.16 -6.79
#